data_AF-A0A7C5UJ00-F1
#
_entry.id   AF-A0A7C5UJ00-F1
#
_cell.length_a   1.000
_cell.length_b   1.000
_cell.length_c   1.000
_cell.angle_alpha   90.00
_cell.angle_beta   90.00
_cell.angle_gamma   90.00
#
_symmetry.space_group_name_H-M   'P 1'
#
loop_
_entity.id
_entity.type
_entity.pdbx_description
1 polymer ?
#
loop_
_entity_poly.entity_id
_entity_poly.type
_entity_poly.pdbx_seq_one_letter_code
_entity_poly.pdbx_strand_id
1 'polypeptide(L)'
;MLFRAIVPVEQLRPVLEECLARYTPQRCLIGAGTGSKRLLPRLHAWFPEVHWLPVPERETTLRARELYFQHHPPRGWRRLLPKGMRIPPEPYDDYAALALIYRAAKTE
;
A
#
# COMPACT_ATOMS: atom_id res chain seq x y z
N MET A 1 -1.44 -3.73 -15.69
CA MET A 1 -1.08 -2.33 -15.37
C MET A 1 -1.14 -2.16 -13.86
N LEU A 2 -0.17 -1.49 -13.24
CA LEU A 2 -0.13 -1.25 -11.79
C LEU A 2 -0.36 0.24 -11.55
N PHE A 3 -1.47 0.59 -10.90
CA PHE A 3 -1.74 1.95 -10.44
C PHE A 3 -1.27 2.11 -8.99
N ARG A 4 -0.55 3.21 -8.71
CA ARG A 4 -0.03 3.56 -7.39
C ARG A 4 -0.15 5.06 -7.21
N ALA A 5 -0.67 5.49 -6.06
CA ALA A 5 -0.78 6.90 -5.71
C ALA A 5 -0.80 7.07 -4.19
N ILE A 6 -0.29 8.21 -3.74
CA ILE A 6 -0.50 8.72 -2.38
C ILE A 6 -1.48 9.88 -2.52
N VAL A 7 -2.64 9.80 -1.85
CA VAL A 7 -3.71 10.79 -2.00
C VAL A 7 -4.17 11.31 -0.63
N PRO A 8 -4.57 12.59 -0.53
CA PRO A 8 -5.27 13.12 0.64
C PRO A 8 -6.59 12.37 0.88
N VAL A 9 -7.03 12.30 2.14
CA VAL A 9 -8.26 11.57 2.52
C VAL A 9 -9.50 12.15 1.82
N GLU A 10 -9.49 13.45 1.57
CA GLU A 10 -10.56 14.22 0.92
C GLU A 10 -10.72 13.82 -0.55
N GLN A 11 -9.64 13.38 -1.19
CA GLN A 11 -9.62 12.95 -2.59
C GLN A 11 -9.76 11.42 -2.73
N LEU A 12 -9.82 10.69 -1.61
CA LEU A 12 -9.81 9.24 -1.65
C LEU A 12 -11.04 8.66 -2.36
N ARG A 13 -12.22 9.23 -2.11
CA ARG A 13 -13.48 8.75 -2.71
C ARG A 13 -13.46 8.78 -4.25
N PRO A 14 -13.24 9.93 -4.93
CA PRO A 14 -13.25 9.96 -6.39
C PRO A 14 -12.16 9.08 -7.02
N VAL A 15 -10.99 8.99 -6.38
CA VAL A 15 -9.91 8.09 -6.86
C VAL A 15 -10.32 6.62 -6.74
N LEU A 16 -10.97 6.23 -5.64
CA LEU A 16 -11.48 4.87 -5.49
C LEU A 16 -12.62 4.56 -6.46
N GLU A 17 -13.54 5.51 -6.70
CA GLU A 17 -14.60 5.36 -7.71
C GLU A 17 -14.00 5.05 -9.10
N GLU A 18 -13.00 5.82 -9.53
CA GLU A 18 -12.30 5.56 -10.79
C GLU A 18 -11.61 4.19 -10.79
N CYS A 19 -10.91 3.84 -9.71
CA CYS A 19 -10.20 2.57 -9.61
C CYS A 19 -11.14 1.36 -9.64
N LEU A 20 -12.25 1.41 -8.90
CA LEU A 20 -13.23 0.34 -8.84
C LEU A 20 -13.92 0.15 -10.19
N ALA A 21 -14.29 1.24 -10.87
CA ALA A 21 -14.89 1.19 -12.20
C ALA A 21 -13.92 0.68 -13.27
N ARG A 22 -12.65 1.12 -13.20
CA ARG A 22 -11.63 0.80 -14.21
C ARG A 22 -11.06 -0.60 -14.08
N TYR A 23 -10.85 -1.07 -12.85
CA TYR A 23 -10.11 -2.32 -12.59
C TYR A 23 -10.99 -3.46 -12.07
N THR A 24 -12.23 -3.18 -11.63
CA THR A 24 -13.20 -4.18 -11.13
C THR A 24 -12.54 -5.24 -10.23
N PRO A 25 -11.86 -4.83 -9.14
CA PRO A 25 -11.05 -5.75 -8.35
C PRO A 25 -11.93 -6.79 -7.65
N GLN A 26 -11.52 -8.06 -7.68
CA GLN A 26 -12.19 -9.14 -6.96
C GLN A 26 -11.99 -9.06 -5.44
N ARG A 27 -10.92 -8.39 -5.00
CA ARG A 27 -10.54 -8.26 -3.59
C ARG A 27 -10.09 -6.83 -3.32
N CYS A 28 -10.66 -6.23 -2.28
CA CYS A 28 -10.23 -4.92 -1.79
C CYS A 28 -9.57 -5.09 -0.42
N LEU A 29 -8.27 -4.81 -0.35
CA LEU A 29 -7.49 -4.95 0.87
C LEU A 29 -7.30 -3.59 1.53
N ILE A 30 -7.33 -3.56 2.85
CA ILE A 30 -6.98 -2.37 3.64
C ILE A 30 -6.00 -2.75 4.74
N GLY A 31 -4.93 -1.98 4.89
CA GLY A 31 -4.00 -2.18 6.00
C GLY A 31 -4.70 -1.95 7.35
N ALA A 32 -4.45 -2.79 8.34
CA ALA A 32 -5.07 -2.70 9.67
C ALA A 32 -4.36 -1.72 10.64
N GLY A 33 -3.65 -0.72 10.12
CA GLY A 33 -2.89 0.26 10.88
C GLY A 33 -3.74 1.31 11.60
N THR A 34 -3.09 2.31 12.17
CA THR A 34 -3.73 3.36 12.98
C THR A 34 -4.75 4.19 12.19
N GLY A 35 -4.53 4.43 10.90
CA GLY A 35 -5.48 5.15 10.03
C GLY A 35 -6.73 4.34 9.66
N SER A 36 -6.64 3.01 9.65
CA SER A 36 -7.69 2.13 9.15
C SER A 36 -9.00 2.20 9.93
N LYS A 37 -8.91 2.37 11.26
CA LYS A 37 -10.08 2.47 12.16
C LYS A 37 -10.96 3.67 11.83
N ARG A 38 -10.38 4.76 11.34
CA ARG A 38 -11.12 5.97 10.93
C ARG A 38 -11.63 5.87 9.50
N LEU A 39 -10.92 5.12 8.65
CA LEU A 39 -11.21 5.03 7.23
C LEU A 39 -12.26 3.98 6.89
N LEU A 40 -12.22 2.82 7.55
CA LEU A 40 -13.13 1.70 7.35
C LEU A 40 -14.62 2.12 7.39
N PRO A 41 -15.11 2.88 8.39
CA PRO A 41 -16.51 3.31 8.41
C PRO A 41 -16.88 4.19 7.21
N ARG A 42 -15.96 5.07 6.77
CA ARG A 42 -16.16 5.94 5.60
C ARG A 42 -16.23 5.12 4.31
N LEU A 43 -15.35 4.11 4.18
CA LEU A 43 -15.33 3.22 3.03
C LEU A 43 -16.60 2.39 2.92
N HIS A 44 -17.12 1.86 4.02
CA HIS A 44 -18.40 1.13 4.02
C HIS A 44 -19.59 2.05 3.70
N ALA A 45 -19.54 3.32 4.16
CA ALA A 45 -20.57 4.29 3.83
C ALA A 45 -20.55 4.71 2.35
N TRP A 46 -19.37 4.86 1.75
CA TRP A 46 -19.22 5.25 0.34
C TRP A 46 -19.41 4.08 -0.63
N PHE A 47 -18.98 2.87 -0.24
CA PHE A 47 -18.94 1.68 -1.07
C PHE A 47 -19.51 0.47 -0.31
N PRO A 48 -20.82 0.42 -0.05
CA PRO A 48 -21.43 -0.63 0.78
C PRO A 48 -21.33 -2.03 0.15
N GLU A 49 -21.29 -2.11 -1.19
CA GLU A 49 -21.16 -3.37 -1.94
C GLU A 49 -19.72 -3.91 -1.97
N VAL A 50 -18.72 -3.10 -1.58
CA VAL A 50 -17.32 -3.51 -1.61
C VAL A 50 -16.94 -4.18 -0.30
N HIS A 51 -16.49 -5.43 -0.40
CA HIS A 51 -15.93 -6.13 0.75
C HIS A 51 -14.48 -5.67 1.01
N TRP A 52 -14.28 -4.90 2.07
CA TRP A 52 -12.98 -4.44 2.54
C TRP A 52 -12.35 -5.43 3.51
N LEU A 53 -11.26 -6.08 3.10
CA LEU A 53 -10.54 -7.08 3.89
C LEU A 53 -9.38 -6.42 4.66
N PRO A 54 -9.45 -6.33 6.01
CA PRO A 54 -8.35 -5.83 6.80
C PRO A 54 -7.18 -6.81 6.82
N VAL A 55 -5.99 -6.35 6.45
CA VAL A 55 -4.75 -7.13 6.44
C VAL A 55 -3.81 -6.63 7.54
N PRO A 56 -3.31 -7.49 8.43
CA PRO A 56 -2.37 -7.10 9.49
C PRO A 56 -1.08 -6.46 8.93
N GLU A 57 -0.74 -5.28 9.44
CA GLU A 57 0.39 -4.47 8.95
C GLU A 57 1.76 -4.83 9.55
N ARG A 58 1.88 -5.92 10.32
CA ARG A 58 3.16 -6.30 10.94
C ARG A 58 4.25 -6.39 9.87
N GLU A 59 5.31 -5.60 10.06
CA GLU A 59 6.52 -5.53 9.21
C GLU A 59 6.32 -4.97 7.79
N THR A 60 5.16 -4.38 7.49
CA THR A 60 4.88 -3.78 6.16
C THR A 60 5.85 -2.67 5.80
N THR A 61 6.28 -1.83 6.76
CA THR A 61 7.28 -0.79 6.54
C THR A 61 8.65 -1.35 6.14
N LEU A 62 9.09 -2.43 6.79
CA LEU A 62 10.36 -3.09 6.47
C LEU A 62 10.29 -3.70 5.06
N ARG A 63 9.18 -4.37 4.76
CA ARG A 63 8.95 -5.00 3.46
C ARG A 63 8.79 -3.97 2.33
N ALA A 64 8.11 -2.86 2.59
CA ALA A 64 7.97 -1.74 1.66
C ALA A 64 9.35 -1.17 1.29
N ARG A 65 10.22 -1.01 2.30
CA ARG A 65 11.59 -0.54 2.09
C ARG A 65 12.41 -1.53 1.26
N GLU A 66 12.27 -2.83 1.51
CA GLU A 66 12.91 -3.86 0.68
C GLU A 66 12.42 -3.81 -0.77
N LEU A 67 11.10 -3.69 -0.98
CA LEU A 67 10.49 -3.57 -2.32
C LEU A 67 10.99 -2.31 -3.03
N TYR A 68 11.06 -1.17 -2.33
CA TYR A 68 11.64 0.06 -2.87
C TYR A 68 13.04 -0.19 -3.43
N PHE A 69 13.94 -0.81 -2.65
CA PHE A 69 15.32 -1.05 -3.12
C PHE A 69 15.44 -2.18 -4.16
N GLN A 70 14.43 -3.04 -4.33
CA GLN A 70 14.36 -3.97 -5.46
C GLN A 70 14.05 -3.24 -6.76
N HIS A 71 13.13 -2.28 -6.74
CA HIS A 71 12.79 -1.46 -7.90
C HIS A 71 13.80 -0.32 -8.15
N HIS A 72 14.43 0.19 -7.09
CA HIS A 72 15.40 1.29 -7.11
C HIS A 72 16.72 0.83 -6.46
N PRO A 73 17.52 -0.01 -7.15
CA PRO A 73 18.75 -0.54 -6.58
C PRO A 73 19.70 0.60 -6.19
N PRO A 74 20.33 0.54 -5.00
CA PRO A 74 21.18 1.62 -4.51
C PRO A 74 22.43 1.76 -5.38
N ARG A 75 22.73 3.00 -5.76
CA ARG A 75 23.87 3.36 -6.62
C ARG A 75 24.95 4.10 -5.84
N GLY A 76 26.18 4.06 -6.34
CA GLY A 76 27.34 4.76 -5.76
C GLY A 76 27.66 4.31 -4.32
N TRP A 77 27.98 5.26 -3.45
CA TRP A 77 28.35 5.02 -2.05
C TRP A 77 27.27 4.28 -1.24
N ARG A 78 25.98 4.45 -1.62
CA ARG A 78 24.86 3.77 -0.97
C ARG A 78 24.88 2.25 -1.14
N ARG A 79 25.67 1.73 -2.10
CA ARG A 79 25.89 0.29 -2.26
C ARG A 79 26.70 -0.32 -1.11
N LEU A 80 27.58 0.47 -0.49
CA LEU A 80 28.43 0.05 0.64
C LEU A 80 27.68 0.08 1.97
N LEU A 81 26.57 0.82 2.06
CA LEU A 81 25.71 0.81 3.25
C LEU A 81 25.03 -0.55 3.45
N PRO A 82 25.03 -1.12 4.67
CA PRO A 82 24.23 -2.28 5.02
C PRO A 82 22.75 -2.05 4.74
N LYS A 83 22.01 -3.09 4.31
CA LYS A 83 20.58 -2.99 3.96
C LYS A 83 19.74 -2.32 5.05
N GLY A 84 20.02 -2.65 6.31
CA GLY A 84 19.34 -2.09 7.48
C GLY A 84 19.46 -0.57 7.62
N MET A 85 20.53 0.03 7.10
CA MET A 85 20.82 1.47 7.22
C MET A 85 20.40 2.27 5.97
N ARG A 86 19.88 1.61 4.94
CA ARG A 86 19.44 2.30 3.72
C ARG A 86 18.06 2.91 3.98
N ILE A 87 17.95 4.22 3.83
CA ILE A 87 16.69 4.96 3.95
C ILE A 87 16.28 5.40 2.54
N PRO A 88 15.05 5.12 2.09
CA PRO A 88 14.56 5.62 0.82
C PRO A 88 14.59 7.16 0.80
N PRO A 89 15.10 7.79 -0.26
CA PRO A 89 15.17 9.24 -0.38
C PRO A 89 13.82 9.90 -0.66
N GLU A 90 12.80 9.12 -1.03
CA GLU A 90 11.45 9.56 -1.40
C GLU A 90 10.41 8.86 -0.54
N PRO A 91 9.21 9.46 -0.35
CA PRO A 91 8.08 8.76 0.26
C PRO A 91 7.79 7.46 -0.49
N TYR A 92 7.70 6.36 0.25
CA TYR A 92 7.56 5.02 -0.31
C TYR A 92 6.38 4.27 0.31
N ASP A 93 5.43 5.01 0.91
CA ASP A 93 4.26 4.45 1.58
C ASP A 93 3.36 3.66 0.61
N ASP A 94 3.41 3.98 -0.69
CA ASP A 94 2.72 3.21 -1.72
C ASP A 94 3.31 1.78 -1.90
N TYR A 95 4.59 1.57 -1.59
CA TYR A 95 5.18 0.24 -1.48
C TYR A 95 4.65 -0.53 -0.24
N ALA A 96 4.11 0.15 0.77
CA ALA A 96 3.41 -0.53 1.87
C ALA A 96 2.09 -1.14 1.37
N ALA A 97 1.35 -0.44 0.53
CA ALA A 97 0.17 -0.99 -0.15
C ALA A 97 0.54 -2.20 -1.03
N LEU A 98 1.65 -2.12 -1.78
CA LEU A 98 2.15 -3.26 -2.56
C LEU A 98 2.58 -4.44 -1.66
N ALA A 99 3.21 -4.17 -0.52
CA ALA A 99 3.59 -5.19 0.44
C ALA A 99 2.36 -5.91 1.03
N LEU A 100 1.26 -5.19 1.26
CA LEU A 100 -0.01 -5.77 1.70
C LEU A 100 -0.58 -6.73 0.65
N ILE A 101 -0.56 -6.34 -0.64
CA ILE A 101 -1.00 -7.20 -1.74
C ILE A 101 -0.17 -8.49 -1.77
N TYR A 102 1.16 -8.40 -1.71
CA TYR A 102 2.02 -9.58 -1.70
C TYR A 102 1.83 -10.46 -0.46
N ARG A 103 1.49 -9.87 0.69
CA ARG A 103 1.18 -10.63 1.90
C ARG A 103 -0.12 -11.41 1.74
N ALA A 104 -1.17 -10.76 1.25
CA ALA A 104 -2.45 -11.42 1.02
C ALA A 104 -2.31 -12.56 0.00
N ALA A 105 -1.58 -12.33 -1.10
CA ALA A 105 -1.34 -13.35 -2.13
C ALA A 105 -0.48 -14.55 -1.65
N LYS A 106 0.31 -14.40 -0.58
CA LYS A 106 1.12 -15.48 0.01
C LYS A 106 0.40 -16.30 1.08
N THR A 107 -0.77 -15.82 1.55
CA THR A 107 -1.55 -16.51 2.58
C THR A 107 -2.51 -17.54 1.97
N GLU A 108 -2.56 -17.61 0.63
CA GLU A 108 -3.17 -18.66 -0.19
C GLU A 108 -2.16 -19.75 -0.52
#